data_AF-A0AAD6YF35-F1
#
_entry.id   AF-A0AAD6YF35-F1
#
_cell.length_a   1.000
_cell.length_b   1.000
_cell.length_c   1.000
_cell.angle_alpha   90.00
_cell.angle_beta   90.00
_cell.angle_gamma   90.00
#
_symmetry.space_group_name_H-M   'P 1'
#
loop_
_entity.id
_entity.type
_entity.pdbx_description
1 polymer ?
#
loop_
_entity_poly.entity_id
_entity_poly.type
_entity_poly.pdbx_seq_one_letter_code
_entity_poly.pdbx_strand_id
1 'polypeptide(L)'
;MAFRHRRFDGGVVGHWRRDKKVWHVSTFDPTRLLPSDWINIPRSKTLLLDVFGNNPTHRAEHPFCAISFRAADSPHMRRDTRHQGFLYYHIPFPARPLSGGLRFRSTPVSTGFMHGTDLLCPSGLPWSIPLHEFTPRNGHPVLQSLLRDNLVSFSDVIASTTTFGATKHPDLPVIHMPGQPWQLDLSAPAVILVPGPSKPLRCELYPPVARYGSALVCLERTENPTAPHELVIRVLELRSDIAFLPSYAFLPHPDPGTLLPHPHPTHTPVPWTWNDASSQSNEMAAALLCLAHGPGTSPLPSLRLRRKLMHRFYGRLPTDEELTRYAAEQG
;
A
#
# COMPACT_ATOMS: atom_id res chain seq x y z
N MET A 1 -4.54 -12.13 -12.13
CA MET A 1 -4.05 -11.20 -13.18
C MET A 1 -2.61 -10.83 -12.86
N ALA A 2 -1.68 -11.00 -13.80
CA ALA A 2 -0.25 -10.77 -13.59
C ALA A 2 0.14 -9.31 -13.86
N PHE A 3 0.79 -8.69 -12.91
CA PHE A 3 1.25 -7.31 -12.97
C PHE A 3 2.75 -7.28 -13.30
N ARG A 4 3.14 -6.54 -14.33
CA ARG A 4 4.57 -6.31 -14.66
C ARG A 4 4.94 -4.89 -14.26
N HIS A 5 5.85 -4.75 -13.29
CA HIS A 5 6.65 -3.54 -13.19
C HIS A 5 7.61 -3.51 -14.38
N ARG A 6 7.53 -2.48 -15.22
CA ARG A 6 8.67 -2.14 -16.07
C ARG A 6 9.69 -1.47 -15.15
N ARG A 7 10.75 -2.19 -14.78
CA ARG A 7 12.00 -1.53 -14.39
C ARG A 7 12.42 -0.68 -15.59
N PHE A 8 12.41 0.63 -15.43
CA PHE A 8 13.18 1.50 -16.29
C PHE A 8 14.58 1.51 -15.69
N ASP A 9 15.39 0.55 -16.14
CA ASP A 9 16.83 0.64 -15.96
C ASP A 9 17.29 1.95 -16.63
N GLY A 10 18.16 2.69 -15.96
CA GLY A 10 18.66 4.01 -16.34
C GLY A 10 19.54 3.98 -17.60
N GLY A 11 19.01 3.45 -18.70
CA GLY A 11 19.65 3.34 -20.00
C GLY A 11 18.85 4.09 -21.04
N VAL A 12 19.46 5.19 -21.52
CA VAL A 12 19.11 5.96 -22.71
C VAL A 12 17.77 6.69 -22.64
N VAL A 13 17.87 8.03 -22.71
CA VAL A 13 16.79 8.99 -22.94
C VAL A 13 16.06 8.63 -24.24
N GLY A 14 15.17 7.64 -24.17
CA GLY A 14 14.20 7.40 -25.21
C GLY A 14 13.33 8.64 -25.29
N HIS A 15 13.33 9.30 -26.46
CA HIS A 15 12.46 10.40 -26.84
C HIS A 15 11.10 10.34 -26.13
N TRP A 16 10.97 11.03 -24.99
CA TRP A 16 9.66 11.35 -24.45
C TRP A 16 9.03 12.27 -25.48
N ARG A 17 8.01 11.79 -26.20
CA ARG A 17 7.26 12.61 -27.15
C ARG A 17 6.91 13.93 -26.47
N ARG A 18 7.27 15.05 -27.12
CA ARG A 18 7.10 16.44 -26.64
C ARG A 18 5.65 16.84 -26.29
N ASP A 19 4.68 15.95 -26.50
CA ASP A 19 3.25 16.24 -26.35
C ASP A 19 2.64 15.78 -25.02
N LYS A 20 3.41 15.17 -24.11
CA LYS A 20 2.86 14.76 -22.82
C LYS A 20 2.72 15.95 -21.88
N LYS A 21 1.49 16.31 -21.54
CA LYS A 21 1.18 17.30 -20.51
C LYS A 21 1.78 16.86 -19.17
N VAL A 22 2.62 17.73 -18.60
CA VAL A 22 3.16 17.61 -17.24
C VAL A 22 2.28 18.42 -16.30
N TRP A 23 1.95 17.85 -15.15
CA TRP A 23 1.15 18.51 -14.12
C TRP A 23 2.01 18.90 -12.94
N HIS A 24 1.89 20.15 -12.50
CA HIS A 24 2.56 20.59 -11.29
C HIS A 24 1.71 20.23 -10.06
N VAL A 25 2.36 19.69 -9.03
CA VAL A 25 1.74 19.43 -7.73
C VAL A 25 2.62 20.06 -6.66
N SER A 26 2.06 21.03 -5.93
CA SER A 26 2.77 21.81 -4.93
C SER A 26 2.86 21.09 -3.59
N THR A 27 1.88 20.27 -3.23
CA THR A 27 1.86 19.47 -1.99
C THR A 27 0.97 18.23 -2.13
N PHE A 28 1.15 17.25 -1.24
CA PHE A 28 0.26 16.11 -1.07
C PHE A 28 -0.50 16.14 0.27
N ASP A 29 -0.34 17.20 1.07
CA ASP A 29 -1.05 17.38 2.33
C ASP A 29 -2.51 17.79 2.02
N PRO A 30 -3.51 16.97 2.38
CA PRO A 30 -4.91 17.27 2.09
C PRO A 30 -5.41 18.60 2.66
N THR A 31 -4.75 19.13 3.71
CA THR A 31 -5.12 20.40 4.34
C THR A 31 -4.50 21.62 3.67
N ARG A 32 -3.54 21.42 2.76
CA ARG A 32 -2.78 22.48 2.08
C ARG A 32 -2.95 22.48 0.55
N LEU A 33 -3.82 21.62 0.02
CA LEU A 33 -4.08 21.53 -1.42
C LEU A 33 -4.63 22.86 -1.97
N LEU A 34 -4.07 23.31 -3.09
CA LEU A 34 -4.46 24.51 -3.80
C LEU A 34 -5.25 24.17 -5.07
N PRO A 35 -6.07 25.10 -5.62
CA PRO A 35 -6.73 24.88 -6.90
C PRO A 35 -5.78 24.55 -8.07
N SER A 36 -4.52 24.97 -7.99
CA SER A 36 -3.45 24.65 -8.96
C SER A 36 -3.00 23.18 -8.91
N ASP A 37 -3.22 22.48 -7.80
CA ASP A 37 -2.90 21.06 -7.63
C ASP A 37 -4.00 20.15 -8.23
N TRP A 38 -5.06 20.74 -8.77
CA TRP A 38 -6.17 20.02 -9.39
C TRP A 38 -5.76 19.51 -10.76
N ILE A 39 -5.60 18.19 -10.87
CA ILE A 39 -5.11 17.53 -12.07
C ILE A 39 -6.23 16.78 -12.80
N ASN A 40 -6.07 16.61 -14.10
CA ASN A 40 -6.95 15.78 -14.92
C ASN A 40 -6.18 14.53 -15.36
N ILE A 41 -6.67 13.35 -14.94
CA ILE A 41 -6.10 12.06 -15.34
C ILE A 41 -6.30 11.88 -16.85
N PRO A 42 -5.22 11.77 -17.65
CA PRO A 42 -5.35 11.60 -19.09
C PRO A 42 -5.92 10.22 -19.41
N ARG A 43 -6.54 10.09 -20.59
CA ARG A 43 -6.98 8.79 -21.15
C ARG A 43 -5.87 7.75 -21.26
N SER A 44 -4.61 8.19 -21.32
CA SER A 44 -3.43 7.30 -21.32
C SER A 44 -3.16 6.65 -19.95
N LYS A 45 -3.92 7.03 -18.90
CA LYS A 45 -3.87 6.44 -17.55
C LYS A 45 -2.50 6.60 -16.88
N THR A 46 -1.65 7.47 -17.42
CA THR A 46 -0.31 7.76 -16.91
C THR A 46 -0.14 9.26 -16.81
N LEU A 47 0.05 9.77 -15.60
CA LEU A 47 0.36 11.16 -15.32
C LEU A 47 1.87 11.35 -15.23
N LEU A 48 2.36 12.45 -15.81
CA LEU A 48 3.70 12.97 -15.51
C LEU A 48 3.53 14.13 -14.54
N LEU A 49 4.19 14.03 -13.38
CA LEU A 49 4.12 15.01 -12.31
C LEU A 49 5.44 15.76 -12.19
N ASP A 50 5.35 17.09 -12.10
CA ASP A 50 6.43 17.97 -11.63
C ASP A 50 6.11 18.39 -10.20
N VAL A 51 6.93 17.93 -9.25
CA VAL A 51 6.72 18.20 -7.82
C VAL A 51 7.60 19.36 -7.33
N PHE A 52 8.55 19.82 -8.15
CA PHE A 52 9.54 20.83 -7.74
C PHE A 52 9.28 22.21 -8.31
N GLY A 53 8.52 22.31 -9.41
CA GLY A 53 7.86 23.54 -9.91
C GLY A 53 8.77 24.66 -10.38
N ASN A 54 9.83 25.01 -9.64
CA ASN A 54 10.53 26.28 -9.73
C ASN A 54 12.03 26.21 -9.38
N ASN A 55 12.64 25.05 -9.13
CA ASN A 55 14.09 25.00 -8.85
C ASN A 55 14.91 24.71 -10.12
N PRO A 56 15.53 25.72 -10.77
CA PRO A 56 16.27 25.55 -12.01
C PRO A 56 17.50 24.64 -11.86
N THR A 57 18.05 24.48 -10.65
CA THR A 57 19.21 23.61 -10.41
C THR A 57 18.86 22.11 -10.48
N HIS A 58 17.60 21.73 -10.22
CA HIS A 58 17.14 20.34 -10.29
C HIS A 58 16.59 19.92 -11.66
N ARG A 59 16.47 20.85 -12.61
CA ARG A 59 15.95 20.54 -13.97
C ARG A 59 16.87 19.64 -14.79
N ALA A 60 18.15 19.55 -14.44
CA ALA A 60 19.13 18.81 -15.22
C ALA A 60 19.04 17.27 -15.08
N GLU A 61 18.43 16.73 -14.01
CA GLU A 61 18.51 15.29 -13.69
C GLU A 61 17.16 14.57 -13.47
N HIS A 62 16.09 14.99 -14.16
CA HIS A 62 14.74 14.37 -14.15
C HIS A 62 13.83 14.75 -12.96
N PRO A 63 13.24 15.96 -12.93
CA PRO A 63 12.31 16.39 -11.88
C PRO A 63 10.91 15.75 -11.96
N PHE A 64 10.68 14.87 -12.94
CA PHE A 64 9.36 14.33 -13.24
C PHE A 64 9.19 12.90 -12.76
N CYS A 65 8.07 12.61 -12.12
CA CYS A 65 7.65 11.25 -11.79
C CYS A 65 6.48 10.82 -12.68
N ALA A 66 6.52 9.59 -13.19
CA ALA A 66 5.40 9.00 -13.90
C ALA A 66 4.54 8.16 -12.94
N ILE A 67 3.29 8.58 -12.73
CA ILE A 67 2.29 7.84 -11.96
C ILE A 67 1.35 7.12 -12.91
N SER A 68 1.23 5.80 -12.77
CA SER A 68 0.33 4.98 -13.59
C SER A 68 -0.91 4.57 -12.79
N PHE A 69 -2.08 4.95 -13.29
CA PHE A 69 -3.38 4.57 -12.75
C PHE A 69 -3.77 3.22 -13.36
N ARG A 70 -3.25 2.13 -12.80
CA ARG A 70 -3.59 0.78 -13.27
C ARG A 70 -5.02 0.35 -12.92
N ALA A 71 -5.69 1.06 -12.01
CA ALA A 71 -7.13 0.92 -11.76
C ALA A 71 -7.99 1.19 -13.00
N ALA A 72 -7.40 1.70 -14.08
CA ALA A 72 -8.13 2.20 -15.21
C ALA A 72 -8.74 1.16 -16.15
N ASP A 73 -8.50 -0.12 -15.93
CA ASP A 73 -9.29 -1.18 -16.56
C ASP A 73 -10.59 -1.48 -15.80
N SER A 74 -10.78 -0.82 -14.65
CA SER A 74 -12.06 -0.80 -13.94
C SER A 74 -13.17 -0.26 -14.85
N PRO A 75 -14.36 -0.87 -14.85
CA PRO A 75 -15.55 -0.31 -15.48
C PRO A 75 -15.81 1.15 -15.07
N HIS A 76 -15.44 1.51 -13.84
CA HIS A 76 -15.58 2.87 -13.30
C HIS A 76 -14.68 3.92 -13.97
N MET A 77 -13.52 3.51 -14.54
CA MET A 77 -12.65 4.40 -15.34
C MET A 77 -12.90 4.30 -16.85
N ARG A 78 -13.69 3.31 -17.30
CA ARG A 78 -13.97 3.07 -18.72
C ARG A 78 -15.09 3.94 -19.28
N ARG A 79 -15.99 4.45 -18.42
CA ARG A 79 -16.98 5.46 -18.84
C ARG A 79 -16.29 6.81 -19.00
N ASP A 80 -16.78 7.63 -19.92
CA ASP A 80 -16.20 8.88 -20.45
C ASP A 80 -15.94 10.02 -19.43
N THR A 81 -15.91 9.71 -18.15
CA THR A 81 -15.60 10.64 -17.07
C THR A 81 -14.10 10.95 -17.07
N ARG A 82 -13.77 12.19 -17.44
CA ARG A 82 -12.49 12.78 -17.06
C ARG A 82 -12.40 12.72 -15.54
N HIS A 83 -11.48 11.93 -15.02
CA HIS A 83 -11.21 11.91 -13.59
C HIS A 83 -10.35 13.12 -13.26
N GLN A 84 -10.99 14.18 -12.80
CA GLN A 84 -10.33 15.38 -12.30
C GLN A 84 -10.33 15.34 -10.78
N GLY A 85 -9.27 15.84 -10.15
CA GLY A 85 -9.12 15.68 -8.72
C GLY A 85 -7.74 16.00 -8.19
N PHE A 86 -7.44 15.47 -7.02
CA PHE A 86 -6.22 15.73 -6.28
C PHE A 86 -5.49 14.44 -5.95
N LEU A 87 -4.16 14.48 -6.03
CA LEU A 87 -3.31 13.50 -5.36
C LEU A 87 -3.07 13.98 -3.93
N TYR A 88 -3.21 13.08 -2.97
CA TYR A 88 -2.98 13.40 -1.56
C TYR A 88 -2.46 12.18 -0.82
N TYR A 89 -1.66 12.42 0.23
CA TYR A 89 -1.16 11.37 1.08
C TYR A 89 -2.19 11.05 2.16
N HIS A 90 -2.52 9.77 2.29
CA HIS A 90 -3.49 9.28 3.26
C HIS A 90 -2.85 8.22 4.15
N ILE A 91 -2.93 8.41 5.46
CA ILE A 91 -2.58 7.40 6.46
C ILE A 91 -3.90 6.88 7.05
N PRO A 92 -4.23 5.58 6.91
CA PRO A 92 -5.41 5.03 7.55
C PRO A 92 -5.30 5.18 9.07
N PHE A 93 -6.37 5.58 9.74
CA PHE A 93 -6.42 5.59 11.21
C PHE A 93 -6.84 4.21 11.72
N PRO A 94 -6.32 3.72 12.87
CA PRO A 94 -5.24 4.22 13.72
C PRO A 94 -3.82 3.77 13.30
N ALA A 95 -3.57 3.62 12.01
CA ALA A 95 -2.38 2.98 11.50
C ALA A 95 -1.13 3.87 11.52
N ARG A 96 0.03 3.22 11.37
CA ARG A 96 1.35 3.87 11.35
C ARG A 96 1.62 4.55 9.99
N PRO A 97 2.51 5.54 9.91
CA PRO A 97 2.88 6.18 8.63
C PRO A 97 3.33 5.19 7.54
N LEU A 98 3.87 4.03 7.94
CA LEU A 98 4.22 2.90 7.06
C LEU A 98 3.07 2.36 6.22
N SER A 99 1.84 2.49 6.70
CA SER A 99 0.60 2.09 6.01
C SER A 99 0.04 3.17 5.10
N GLY A 100 0.66 4.34 5.11
CA GLY A 100 0.25 5.45 4.28
C GLY A 100 0.52 5.20 2.81
N GLY A 101 -0.22 5.92 1.99
CA GLY A 101 -0.07 5.86 0.55
C GLY A 101 -0.65 7.07 -0.14
N LEU A 102 -0.19 7.30 -1.36
CA LEU A 102 -0.71 8.35 -2.22
C LEU A 102 -2.02 7.87 -2.85
N ARG A 103 -3.11 8.59 -2.60
CA ARG A 103 -4.42 8.33 -3.18
C ARG A 103 -4.78 9.41 -4.18
N PHE A 104 -5.80 9.12 -4.98
CA PHE A 104 -6.41 10.10 -5.86
C PHE A 104 -7.86 10.32 -5.45
N ARG A 105 -8.23 11.56 -5.18
CA ARG A 105 -9.60 11.97 -4.86
C ARG A 105 -10.20 12.72 -6.02
N SER A 106 -11.24 12.16 -6.62
CA SER A 106 -11.99 12.76 -7.71
C SER A 106 -12.90 13.88 -7.19
N THR A 107 -12.84 15.04 -7.83
CA THR A 107 -13.68 16.21 -7.51
C THR A 107 -14.17 16.88 -8.80
N PRO A 108 -15.43 17.36 -8.84
CA PRO A 108 -15.95 18.08 -10.01
C PRO A 108 -15.34 19.49 -10.14
N VAL A 109 -14.86 20.07 -9.05
CA VAL A 109 -14.27 21.42 -8.99
C VAL A 109 -12.98 21.42 -8.16
N SER A 110 -12.11 22.39 -8.44
CA SER A 110 -10.78 22.55 -7.82
C SER A 110 -10.81 23.06 -6.37
N THR A 111 -11.97 23.42 -5.84
CA THR A 111 -12.16 23.76 -4.41
C THR A 111 -12.87 22.65 -3.64
N GLY A 112 -13.20 21.54 -4.32
CA GLY A 112 -14.12 20.52 -3.82
C GLY A 112 -13.47 19.35 -3.10
N PHE A 113 -12.22 19.46 -2.59
CA PHE A 113 -11.49 18.33 -2.02
C PHE A 113 -12.29 17.58 -0.93
N MET A 114 -12.88 18.32 0.02
CA MET A 114 -13.65 17.73 1.13
C MET A 114 -14.88 16.93 0.68
N HIS A 115 -15.49 17.31 -0.45
CA HIS A 115 -16.68 16.67 -1.03
C HIS A 115 -16.33 15.65 -2.12
N GLY A 116 -15.04 15.43 -2.37
CA GLY A 116 -14.57 14.47 -3.36
C GLY A 116 -14.72 13.02 -2.90
N THR A 117 -14.61 12.11 -3.86
CA THR A 117 -14.61 10.66 -3.61
C THR A 117 -13.28 10.06 -4.06
N ASP A 118 -12.74 9.14 -3.27
CA ASP A 118 -11.51 8.45 -3.66
C ASP A 118 -11.77 7.64 -4.95
N LEU A 119 -10.80 7.68 -5.87
CA LEU A 119 -10.79 6.80 -7.02
C LEU A 119 -10.72 5.36 -6.51
N LEU A 120 -11.63 4.50 -6.95
CA LEU A 120 -11.69 3.11 -6.53
C LEU A 120 -11.03 2.18 -7.54
N CYS A 121 -10.32 1.17 -7.04
CA CYS A 121 -9.91 0.00 -7.81
C CYS A 121 -11.14 -0.85 -8.19
N PRO A 122 -11.02 -1.79 -9.15
CA PRO A 122 -12.08 -2.78 -9.42
C PRO A 122 -12.54 -3.56 -8.17
N SER A 123 -11.67 -3.65 -7.15
CA SER A 123 -11.94 -4.25 -5.85
C SER A 123 -12.93 -3.47 -4.99
N GLY A 124 -13.32 -2.26 -5.39
CA GLY A 124 -14.09 -1.31 -4.58
C GLY A 124 -13.25 -0.59 -3.51
N LEU A 125 -11.96 -0.93 -3.35
CA LEU A 125 -11.07 -0.24 -2.41
C LEU A 125 -10.49 1.03 -3.04
N PRO A 126 -10.18 2.06 -2.23
CA PRO A 126 -9.45 3.23 -2.71
C PRO A 126 -8.14 2.85 -3.41
N TRP A 127 -7.93 3.39 -4.60
CA TRP A 127 -6.66 3.34 -5.30
C TRP A 127 -5.60 4.06 -4.49
N SER A 128 -4.45 3.41 -4.30
CA SER A 128 -3.36 3.92 -3.49
C SER A 128 -2.03 3.43 -4.03
N ILE A 129 -1.01 4.28 -3.97
CA ILE A 129 0.40 3.89 -4.11
C ILE A 129 1.02 3.89 -2.71
N PRO A 130 1.34 2.72 -2.12
CA PRO A 130 1.87 2.64 -0.77
C PRO A 130 3.25 3.29 -0.67
N LEU A 131 3.59 3.80 0.52
CA LEU A 131 4.85 4.51 0.79
C LEU A 131 6.10 3.73 0.34
N HIS A 132 6.10 2.40 0.49
CA HIS A 132 7.25 1.55 0.17
C HIS A 132 7.57 1.49 -1.34
N GLU A 133 6.64 1.86 -2.21
CA GLU A 133 6.90 1.95 -3.65
C GLU A 133 7.74 3.19 -4.01
N PHE A 134 7.75 4.21 -3.16
CA PHE A 134 8.60 5.39 -3.36
C PHE A 134 10.04 5.07 -2.92
N THR A 135 10.79 4.42 -3.81
CA THR A 135 12.16 3.99 -3.45
C THR A 135 13.09 5.19 -3.23
N PRO A 136 13.89 5.19 -2.15
CA PRO A 136 14.89 6.23 -1.88
C PRO A 136 15.98 6.39 -2.94
N ARG A 137 16.23 5.33 -3.73
CA ARG A 137 17.49 5.17 -4.47
C ARG A 137 17.72 6.27 -5.51
N ASN A 138 16.66 6.95 -5.96
CA ASN A 138 16.72 7.92 -7.04
C ASN A 138 16.05 9.27 -6.69
N GLY A 139 15.94 9.62 -5.39
CA GLY A 139 15.34 10.91 -5.00
C GLY A 139 13.92 11.10 -5.52
N HIS A 140 13.05 10.09 -5.34
CA HIS A 140 11.71 10.08 -5.92
C HIS A 140 10.95 11.39 -5.60
N PRO A 141 10.49 12.18 -6.61
CA PRO A 141 9.92 13.51 -6.40
C PRO A 141 8.78 13.55 -5.38
N VAL A 142 7.90 12.55 -5.43
CA VAL A 142 6.80 12.41 -4.45
C VAL A 142 7.36 12.26 -3.04
N LEU A 143 8.34 11.38 -2.82
CA LEU A 143 8.91 11.13 -1.50
C LEU A 143 9.58 12.37 -0.92
N GLN A 144 10.32 13.11 -1.76
CA GLN A 144 10.94 14.37 -1.36
C GLN A 144 9.89 15.40 -0.95
N SER A 145 8.74 15.47 -1.63
CA SER A 145 7.63 16.33 -1.21
C SER A 145 6.99 15.86 0.10
N LEU A 146 6.80 14.56 0.29
CA LEU A 146 6.25 14.02 1.55
C LEU A 146 7.17 14.36 2.74
N LEU A 147 8.48 14.24 2.55
CA LEU A 147 9.48 14.62 3.56
C LEU A 147 9.51 16.13 3.80
N ARG A 148 9.48 16.95 2.73
CA ARG A 148 9.46 18.42 2.82
C ARG A 148 8.24 18.93 3.57
N ASP A 149 7.08 18.31 3.34
CA ASP A 149 5.81 18.70 3.96
C ASP A 149 5.58 18.02 5.32
N ASN A 150 6.57 17.29 5.86
CA ASN A 150 6.50 16.53 7.12
C ASN A 150 5.33 15.52 7.19
N LEU A 151 4.90 15.00 6.04
CA LEU A 151 3.86 13.96 5.96
C LEU A 151 4.41 12.56 6.25
N VAL A 152 5.73 12.39 6.11
CA VAL A 152 6.48 11.21 6.52
C VAL A 152 7.81 11.66 7.12
N SER A 153 8.33 10.93 8.11
CA SER A 153 9.68 11.15 8.63
C SER A 153 10.71 10.30 7.86
N PHE A 154 11.99 10.62 7.98
CA PHE A 154 13.05 9.74 7.49
C PHE A 154 13.00 8.36 8.15
N SER A 155 12.56 8.27 9.41
CA SER A 155 12.40 7.01 10.13
C SER A 155 11.38 6.13 9.44
N ASP A 156 10.24 6.70 9.06
CA ASP A 156 9.18 5.99 8.33
C ASP A 156 9.67 5.47 6.98
N VAL A 157 10.43 6.28 6.25
CA VAL A 157 10.97 5.89 4.94
C VAL A 157 12.03 4.80 5.08
N ILE A 158 12.90 4.88 6.08
CA ILE A 158 13.91 3.85 6.37
C ILE A 158 13.23 2.56 6.79
N ALA A 159 12.25 2.63 7.69
CA ALA A 159 11.48 1.48 8.13
C ALA A 159 10.75 0.84 6.93
N SER A 160 10.11 1.65 6.09
CA SER A 160 9.43 1.19 4.87
C SER A 160 10.38 0.48 3.92
N THR A 161 11.55 1.10 3.66
CA THR A 161 12.58 0.55 2.76
C THR A 161 13.25 -0.69 3.35
N THR A 162 13.40 -0.78 4.67
CA THR A 162 14.02 -1.94 5.33
C THR A 162 13.03 -3.11 5.34
N THR A 163 11.79 -2.84 5.73
CA THR A 163 10.74 -3.84 5.81
C THR A 163 10.35 -4.38 4.44
N PHE A 164 10.18 -3.53 3.42
CA PHE A 164 9.70 -3.98 2.11
C PHE A 164 10.84 -4.10 1.09
N GLY A 165 11.88 -3.30 1.19
CA GLY A 165 12.94 -3.27 0.18
C GLY A 165 12.39 -2.99 -1.22
N ALA A 166 13.16 -3.30 -2.25
CA ALA A 166 12.60 -3.44 -3.58
C ALA A 166 11.86 -4.80 -3.64
N THR A 167 10.66 -4.87 -3.04
CA THR A 167 9.83 -6.08 -3.17
C THR A 167 9.70 -6.38 -4.66
N LYS A 168 9.84 -7.66 -5.03
CA LYS A 168 9.54 -8.11 -6.41
C LYS A 168 8.04 -8.20 -6.67
N HIS A 169 7.23 -7.81 -5.70
CA HIS A 169 5.80 -8.07 -5.60
C HIS A 169 5.03 -6.81 -5.19
N PRO A 170 5.05 -5.75 -6.01
CA PRO A 170 4.32 -4.51 -5.70
C PRO A 170 2.80 -4.72 -5.63
N ASP A 171 2.30 -5.81 -6.20
CA ASP A 171 0.87 -6.04 -6.36
C ASP A 171 0.27 -6.96 -5.28
N LEU A 172 1.08 -7.41 -4.32
CA LEU A 172 0.57 -8.19 -3.20
C LEU A 172 -0.03 -7.26 -2.13
N PRO A 173 -1.22 -7.57 -1.59
CA PRO A 173 -1.78 -6.81 -0.49
C PRO A 173 -0.83 -6.78 0.71
N VAL A 174 -0.54 -5.59 1.22
CA VAL A 174 0.21 -5.39 2.47
C VAL A 174 -0.76 -5.10 3.59
N ILE A 175 -0.81 -5.97 4.59
CA ILE A 175 -1.70 -5.85 5.75
C ILE A 175 -0.91 -5.25 6.91
N HIS A 176 -1.18 -3.98 7.19
CA HIS A 176 -0.48 -3.22 8.23
C HIS A 176 -1.14 -3.37 9.60
N MET A 177 -2.39 -3.80 9.66
CA MET A 177 -3.14 -3.93 10.90
C MET A 177 -4.35 -4.86 10.76
N PRO A 178 -4.85 -5.45 11.86
CA PRO A 178 -6.16 -6.10 11.88
C PRO A 178 -7.29 -5.14 11.50
N GLY A 179 -8.35 -5.68 10.91
CA GLY A 179 -9.48 -4.93 10.37
C GLY A 179 -9.22 -4.26 9.02
N GLN A 180 -7.96 -4.20 8.55
CA GLN A 180 -7.65 -3.62 7.26
C GLN A 180 -8.29 -4.47 6.14
N PRO A 181 -9.13 -3.88 5.27
CA PRO A 181 -9.79 -4.61 4.21
C PRO A 181 -8.83 -4.89 3.04
N TRP A 182 -8.92 -6.09 2.46
CA TRP A 182 -8.32 -6.40 1.15
C TRP A 182 -9.25 -7.33 0.35
N GLN A 183 -9.05 -7.36 -0.97
CA GLN A 183 -9.80 -8.28 -1.82
C GLN A 183 -9.11 -9.65 -1.86
N LEU A 184 -9.87 -10.69 -1.55
CA LEU A 184 -9.47 -12.08 -1.64
C LEU A 184 -10.17 -12.74 -2.84
N ASP A 185 -9.38 -13.26 -3.78
CA ASP A 185 -9.86 -14.16 -4.83
C ASP A 185 -9.87 -15.58 -4.24
N LEU A 186 -11.04 -16.21 -4.19
CA LEU A 186 -11.22 -17.53 -3.60
C LEU A 186 -10.96 -18.65 -4.61
N SER A 187 -10.73 -18.32 -5.88
CA SER A 187 -10.46 -19.29 -6.95
C SER A 187 -8.99 -19.69 -7.07
N ALA A 188 -8.10 -19.01 -6.35
CA ALA A 188 -6.66 -19.24 -6.40
C ALA A 188 -6.02 -19.08 -5.02
N PRO A 189 -4.85 -19.69 -4.78
CA PRO A 189 -4.03 -19.36 -3.62
C PRO A 189 -3.75 -17.86 -3.58
N ALA A 190 -3.98 -17.26 -2.42
CA ALA A 190 -3.73 -15.84 -2.22
C ALA A 190 -2.44 -15.66 -1.42
N VAL A 191 -1.74 -14.56 -1.67
CA VAL A 191 -0.52 -14.21 -0.95
C VAL A 191 -0.68 -12.82 -0.40
N ILE A 192 -0.44 -12.64 0.90
CA ILE A 192 -0.40 -11.32 1.53
C ILE A 192 0.97 -11.07 2.16
N LEU A 193 1.32 -9.80 2.32
CA LEU A 193 2.52 -9.36 2.99
C LEU A 193 2.15 -8.71 4.33
N VAL A 194 2.90 -9.02 5.37
CA VAL A 194 2.80 -8.36 6.67
C VAL A 194 4.14 -7.70 6.97
N PRO A 195 4.16 -6.44 7.47
CA PRO A 195 5.39 -5.82 7.95
C PRO A 195 6.07 -6.68 9.03
N GLY A 196 7.25 -7.21 8.73
CA GLY A 196 8.12 -7.87 9.71
C GLY A 196 9.24 -6.94 10.19
N PRO A 197 9.99 -7.35 11.23
CA PRO A 197 11.04 -6.51 11.84
C PRO A 197 12.22 -6.22 10.90
N SER A 198 12.54 -7.13 9.98
CA SER A 198 13.69 -7.01 9.06
C SER A 198 13.35 -7.18 7.58
N LYS A 199 12.23 -7.84 7.27
CA LYS A 199 11.74 -8.13 5.91
C LYS A 199 10.22 -8.35 5.99
N PRO A 200 9.48 -8.31 4.88
CA PRO A 200 8.05 -8.54 4.93
C PRO A 200 7.83 -10.04 5.10
N LEU A 201 6.89 -10.40 5.97
CA LEU A 201 6.47 -11.78 6.13
C LEU A 201 5.46 -12.08 5.03
N ARG A 202 5.75 -13.10 4.22
CA ARG A 202 4.88 -13.58 3.16
C ARG A 202 3.96 -14.65 3.74
N CYS A 203 2.65 -14.42 3.69
CA CYS A 203 1.62 -15.42 3.95
C CYS A 203 1.19 -16.04 2.63
N GLU A 204 1.06 -17.35 2.60
CA GLU A 204 0.24 -18.01 1.60
C GLU A 204 -1.06 -18.45 2.25
N LEU A 205 -2.15 -17.85 1.80
CA LEU A 205 -3.49 -18.27 2.13
C LEU A 205 -3.87 -19.34 1.11
N TYR A 206 -4.18 -20.52 1.62
CA TYR A 206 -4.84 -21.58 0.86
C TYR A 206 -6.34 -21.49 1.18
N PRO A 207 -7.09 -20.57 0.53
CA PRO A 207 -8.52 -20.48 0.76
C PRO A 207 -9.19 -21.80 0.39
N PRO A 208 -10.42 -22.05 0.90
CA PRO A 208 -11.21 -23.16 0.41
C PRO A 208 -11.28 -23.10 -1.12
N VAL A 209 -11.04 -24.23 -1.78
CA VAL A 209 -10.88 -24.31 -3.23
C VAL A 209 -12.24 -24.06 -3.89
N ALA A 210 -12.65 -22.79 -3.95
CA ALA A 210 -13.80 -22.35 -4.69
C ALA A 210 -13.46 -22.45 -6.18
N ARG A 211 -14.44 -22.81 -6.98
CA ARG A 211 -14.33 -22.80 -8.44
C ARG A 211 -14.20 -21.38 -8.97
N TYR A 212 -14.95 -20.46 -8.36
CA TYR A 212 -14.89 -19.03 -8.59
C TYR A 212 -15.47 -18.29 -7.40
N GLY A 213 -15.17 -17.00 -7.30
CA GLY A 213 -15.69 -16.10 -6.30
C GLY A 213 -14.61 -15.21 -5.71
N SER A 214 -15.03 -14.07 -5.18
CA SER A 214 -14.16 -13.10 -4.55
C SER A 214 -14.93 -12.35 -3.47
N ALA A 215 -14.23 -12.00 -2.40
CA ALA A 215 -14.78 -11.31 -1.26
C ALA A 215 -13.83 -10.19 -0.84
N LEU A 216 -14.39 -9.13 -0.27
CA LEU A 216 -13.64 -8.22 0.57
C LEU A 216 -13.56 -8.83 1.97
N VAL A 217 -12.36 -8.94 2.51
CA VAL A 217 -12.10 -9.60 3.79
C VAL A 217 -11.16 -8.77 4.65
N CYS A 218 -11.07 -9.08 5.94
CA CYS A 218 -10.01 -8.56 6.82
C CYS A 218 -9.49 -9.65 7.78
N LEU A 219 -8.31 -9.41 8.34
CA LEU A 219 -7.75 -10.22 9.43
C LEU A 219 -8.24 -9.62 10.74
N GLU A 220 -8.64 -10.47 11.67
CA GLU A 220 -8.98 -10.05 13.03
C GLU A 220 -8.54 -11.10 14.04
N ARG A 221 -8.54 -10.72 15.32
CA ARG A 221 -8.28 -11.65 16.42
C ARG A 221 -9.53 -12.48 16.66
N THR A 222 -9.35 -13.77 16.91
CA THR A 222 -10.46 -14.62 17.37
C THR A 222 -10.99 -14.10 18.71
N GLU A 223 -12.30 -14.23 18.91
CA GLU A 223 -12.94 -14.01 20.21
C GLU A 223 -12.80 -15.23 21.12
N ASN A 224 -12.26 -16.34 20.61
CA ASN A 224 -12.10 -17.57 21.38
C ASN A 224 -11.09 -17.38 22.54
N PRO A 225 -11.55 -17.44 23.81
CA PRO A 225 -10.67 -17.22 24.96
C PRO A 225 -9.61 -18.31 25.11
N THR A 226 -9.81 -19.50 24.51
CA THR A 226 -8.82 -20.59 24.57
C THR A 226 -7.70 -20.43 23.55
N ALA A 227 -7.83 -19.51 22.59
CA ALA A 227 -6.85 -19.26 21.53
C ALA A 227 -6.68 -17.76 21.25
N PRO A 228 -6.37 -16.90 22.24
CA PRO A 228 -6.46 -15.43 22.13
C PRO A 228 -5.47 -14.80 21.12
N HIS A 229 -4.56 -15.60 20.56
CA HIS A 229 -3.55 -15.19 19.58
C HIS A 229 -3.87 -15.66 18.16
N GLU A 230 -4.98 -16.39 17.99
CA GLU A 230 -5.37 -16.91 16.69
C GLU A 230 -6.00 -15.79 15.85
N LEU A 231 -5.51 -15.67 14.62
CA LEU A 231 -6.07 -14.76 13.64
C LEU A 231 -7.03 -15.51 12.74
N VAL A 232 -8.16 -14.87 12.46
CA VAL A 232 -9.20 -15.38 11.57
C VAL A 232 -9.42 -14.38 10.42
N ILE A 233 -9.99 -14.89 9.32
CA ILE A 233 -10.41 -14.04 8.21
C ILE A 233 -11.91 -13.80 8.34
N ARG A 234 -12.33 -12.54 8.48
CA ARG A 234 -13.74 -12.14 8.43
C ARG A 234 -14.11 -11.69 7.03
N VAL A 235 -15.26 -12.14 6.57
CA VAL A 235 -15.87 -11.70 5.31
C VAL A 235 -16.58 -10.38 5.55
N LEU A 236 -16.17 -9.33 4.84
CA LEU A 236 -16.79 -8.00 4.95
C LEU A 236 -17.89 -7.83 3.91
N GLU A 237 -17.65 -8.27 2.68
CA GLU A 237 -18.57 -8.10 1.57
C GLU A 237 -18.28 -9.17 0.49
N LEU A 238 -19.31 -9.72 -0.13
CA LEU A 238 -19.14 -10.56 -1.32
C LEU A 238 -19.06 -9.70 -2.58
N ARG A 239 -18.00 -9.87 -3.36
CA ARG A 239 -17.81 -9.13 -4.63
C ARG A 239 -18.35 -9.88 -5.84
N SER A 240 -18.62 -11.17 -5.69
CA SER A 240 -19.14 -12.08 -6.71
C SER A 240 -19.66 -13.33 -6.02
N ASP A 241 -20.58 -14.03 -6.67
CA ASP A 241 -21.08 -15.32 -6.19
C ASP A 241 -19.94 -16.32 -5.99
N ILE A 242 -20.04 -17.12 -4.93
CA ILE A 242 -19.03 -18.11 -4.58
C ILE A 242 -19.60 -19.48 -4.87
N ALA A 243 -18.89 -20.24 -5.69
CA ALA A 243 -19.22 -21.64 -5.95
C ALA A 243 -18.06 -22.53 -5.52
N PHE A 244 -18.29 -23.38 -4.53
CA PHE A 244 -17.30 -24.37 -4.11
C PHE A 244 -17.15 -25.49 -5.15
N LEU A 245 -15.96 -26.09 -5.22
CA LEU A 245 -15.84 -27.37 -5.94
C LEU A 245 -16.70 -28.44 -5.24
N PRO A 246 -17.17 -29.48 -5.97
CA PRO A 246 -18.05 -30.50 -5.39
C PRO A 246 -17.48 -31.17 -4.12
N SER A 247 -16.16 -31.38 -4.06
CA SER A 247 -15.47 -31.94 -2.88
C SER A 247 -15.55 -31.06 -1.63
N TYR A 248 -15.92 -29.80 -1.77
CA TYR A 248 -16.05 -28.80 -0.71
C TYR A 248 -17.49 -28.27 -0.55
N ALA A 249 -18.49 -28.94 -1.15
CA ALA A 249 -19.89 -28.54 -1.05
C ALA A 249 -20.45 -28.63 0.39
N PHE A 250 -19.73 -29.29 1.31
CA PHE A 250 -20.06 -29.34 2.74
C PHE A 250 -19.69 -28.06 3.49
N LEU A 251 -18.88 -27.17 2.91
CA LEU A 251 -18.54 -25.90 3.54
C LEU A 251 -19.75 -24.96 3.51
N PRO A 252 -20.03 -24.25 4.61
CA PRO A 252 -21.07 -23.24 4.62
C PRO A 252 -20.74 -22.15 3.61
N HIS A 253 -21.78 -21.56 3.01
CA HIS A 253 -21.59 -20.39 2.16
C HIS A 253 -21.04 -19.23 3.03
N PRO A 254 -19.99 -18.52 2.60
CA PRO A 254 -19.46 -17.40 3.35
C PRO A 254 -20.38 -16.20 3.17
N ASP A 255 -20.88 -15.64 4.27
CA ASP A 255 -21.77 -14.49 4.26
C ASP A 255 -21.09 -13.26 4.87
N PRO A 256 -21.46 -12.03 4.49
CA PRO A 256 -20.94 -10.83 5.13
C PRO A 256 -21.12 -10.87 6.66
N GLY A 257 -20.03 -10.59 7.37
CA GLY A 257 -19.97 -10.66 8.83
C GLY A 257 -19.57 -12.03 9.38
N THR A 258 -19.51 -13.10 8.58
CA THR A 258 -19.06 -14.41 9.07
C THR A 258 -17.55 -14.61 8.92
N LEU A 259 -17.00 -15.61 9.60
CA LEU A 259 -15.64 -16.05 9.37
C LEU A 259 -15.57 -16.86 8.08
N LEU A 260 -14.48 -16.73 7.35
CA LEU A 260 -14.24 -17.50 6.13
C LEU A 260 -14.07 -18.99 6.52
N PRO A 261 -14.86 -19.92 5.98
CA PRO A 261 -14.74 -21.33 6.32
C PRO A 261 -13.50 -21.96 5.67
N HIS A 262 -12.92 -22.94 6.34
CA HIS A 262 -11.80 -23.73 5.86
C HIS A 262 -12.09 -25.23 6.08
N PRO A 263 -11.76 -26.10 5.10
CA PRO A 263 -11.93 -27.54 5.26
C PRO A 263 -10.93 -28.10 6.27
N HIS A 264 -11.42 -28.76 7.31
CA HIS A 264 -10.61 -29.59 8.20
C HIS A 264 -10.47 -31.03 7.64
N PRO A 265 -9.39 -31.78 7.94
CA PRO A 265 -9.23 -33.18 7.51
C PRO A 265 -10.40 -34.11 7.88
N THR A 266 -11.18 -33.77 8.89
CA THR A 266 -12.38 -34.50 9.33
C THR A 266 -13.65 -34.14 8.53
N HIS A 267 -13.53 -33.37 7.45
CA HIS A 267 -14.66 -32.83 6.68
C HIS A 267 -15.66 -31.99 7.49
N THR A 268 -15.23 -31.46 8.63
CA THR A 268 -15.99 -30.48 9.40
C THR A 268 -15.56 -29.07 9.00
N PRO A 269 -16.49 -28.15 8.71
CA PRO A 269 -16.14 -26.76 8.48
C PRO A 269 -15.61 -26.15 9.77
N VAL A 270 -14.41 -25.61 9.71
CA VAL A 270 -13.84 -24.78 10.78
C VAL A 270 -13.59 -23.38 10.24
N PRO A 271 -13.60 -22.33 11.07
CA PRO A 271 -13.10 -21.04 10.63
C PRO A 271 -11.67 -21.19 10.08
N TRP A 272 -11.35 -20.43 9.05
CA TRP A 272 -9.96 -20.27 8.65
C TRP A 272 -9.21 -19.65 9.81
N THR A 273 -8.19 -20.35 10.29
CA THR A 273 -7.34 -19.87 11.37
C THR A 273 -5.88 -19.96 10.98
N TRP A 274 -5.09 -19.07 11.58
CA TRP A 274 -3.65 -18.96 11.36
C TRP A 274 -2.83 -20.07 12.07
N ASN A 275 -3.44 -21.14 12.56
CA ASN A 275 -2.81 -22.01 13.56
C ASN A 275 -2.00 -23.19 13.00
N ASP A 276 -1.61 -23.17 11.72
CA ASP A 276 -0.78 -24.24 11.19
C ASP A 276 0.63 -24.13 11.80
N ALA A 277 1.08 -25.19 12.47
CA ALA A 277 2.20 -25.25 13.42
C ALA A 277 3.61 -25.03 12.81
N SER A 278 3.68 -24.36 11.66
CA SER A 278 4.93 -23.93 11.06
C SER A 278 5.55 -22.78 11.86
N SER A 279 6.89 -22.77 12.01
CA SER A 279 7.63 -21.69 12.67
C SER A 279 7.35 -20.31 12.06
N GLN A 280 7.02 -20.27 10.77
CA GLN A 280 6.67 -19.05 10.04
C GLN A 280 5.31 -18.46 10.47
N SER A 281 4.38 -19.31 10.91
CA SER A 281 3.08 -18.88 11.41
C SER A 281 3.21 -18.08 12.73
N ASN A 282 4.09 -18.52 13.63
CA ASN A 282 4.28 -17.88 14.94
C ASN A 282 4.91 -16.48 14.84
N GLU A 283 5.93 -16.30 14.00
CA GLU A 283 6.55 -14.97 13.77
C GLU A 283 5.54 -13.97 13.20
N MET A 284 4.57 -14.46 12.45
CA MET A 284 3.62 -13.65 11.71
C MET A 284 2.40 -13.27 12.53
N ALA A 285 1.86 -14.20 13.31
CA ALA A 285 0.89 -13.89 14.35
C ALA A 285 1.49 -12.89 15.33
N ALA A 286 2.75 -13.09 15.77
CA ALA A 286 3.45 -12.13 16.61
C ALA A 286 3.60 -10.76 15.93
N ALA A 287 3.97 -10.70 14.65
CA ALA A 287 4.10 -9.43 13.93
C ALA A 287 2.75 -8.68 13.85
N LEU A 288 1.65 -9.35 13.50
CA LEU A 288 0.33 -8.74 13.44
C LEU A 288 -0.23 -8.35 14.81
N LEU A 289 0.01 -9.18 15.84
CA LEU A 289 -0.36 -8.86 17.21
C LEU A 289 0.44 -7.65 17.73
N CYS A 290 1.73 -7.55 17.42
CA CYS A 290 2.56 -6.38 17.69
C CYS A 290 2.07 -5.13 16.94
N LEU A 291 1.60 -5.27 15.70
CA LEU A 291 1.00 -4.16 14.95
C LEU A 291 -0.30 -3.67 15.60
N ALA A 292 -1.07 -4.55 16.21
CA ALA A 292 -2.31 -4.22 16.92
C ALA A 292 -2.11 -3.60 18.32
N HIS A 293 -0.94 -3.76 18.95
CA HIS A 293 -0.67 -3.23 20.30
C HIS A 293 -0.04 -1.82 20.33
N GLY A 294 -0.02 -1.09 19.21
CA GLY A 294 0.49 0.29 19.16
C GLY A 294 2.02 0.40 19.15
N PRO A 295 2.58 1.62 19.03
CA PRO A 295 3.94 1.86 18.52
C PRO A 295 5.11 1.67 19.51
N GLY A 296 4.93 1.02 20.66
CA GLY A 296 5.91 1.07 21.76
C GLY A 296 7.25 0.34 21.59
N THR A 297 7.49 -0.48 20.55
CA THR A 297 8.61 -1.44 20.61
C THR A 297 9.32 -1.80 19.30
N SER A 298 9.20 -1.03 18.20
CA SER A 298 9.98 -1.35 16.99
C SER A 298 11.46 -0.98 17.18
N PRO A 299 12.41 -1.93 17.02
CA PRO A 299 13.83 -1.61 17.15
C PRO A 299 14.28 -0.68 16.02
N LEU A 300 14.98 0.38 16.42
CA LEU A 300 15.54 1.39 15.54
C LEU A 300 16.56 0.76 14.55
N PRO A 301 16.56 1.15 13.26
CA PRO A 301 17.53 0.63 12.29
C PRO A 301 18.95 1.06 12.66
N SER A 302 19.93 0.19 12.39
CA SER A 302 21.34 0.44 12.75
C SER A 302 21.89 1.76 12.19
N LEU A 303 22.75 2.43 12.97
CA LEU A 303 23.43 3.69 12.60
C LEU A 303 24.10 3.64 11.21
N ARG A 304 24.64 2.48 10.83
CA ARG A 304 25.27 2.25 9.52
C ARG A 304 24.28 2.30 8.37
N LEU A 305 23.07 1.77 8.55
CA LEU A 305 22.01 1.81 7.54
C LEU A 305 21.45 3.24 7.40
N ARG A 306 21.29 3.95 8.52
CA ARG A 306 20.88 5.37 8.54
C ARG A 306 21.83 6.26 7.73
N ARG A 307 23.14 6.17 8.00
CA ARG A 307 24.17 6.95 7.27
C ARG A 307 24.17 6.65 5.77
N LYS A 308 24.04 5.37 5.37
CA LYS A 308 23.96 4.98 3.95
C LYS A 308 22.72 5.54 3.25
N LEU A 309 21.57 5.54 3.93
CA LEU A 309 20.33 6.05 3.35
C LEU A 309 20.36 7.57 3.26
N MET A 310 20.77 8.28 4.30
CA MET A 310 20.91 9.74 4.28
C MET A 310 21.90 10.23 3.22
N HIS A 311 23.05 9.55 3.05
CA HIS A 311 23.98 9.86 1.95
C HIS A 311 23.33 9.73 0.57
N ARG A 312 22.49 8.69 0.39
CA ARG A 312 21.72 8.53 -0.85
C ARG A 312 20.61 9.57 -1.02
N PHE A 313 20.03 10.07 0.06
CA PHE A 313 18.96 11.07 0.00
C PHE A 313 19.45 12.48 -0.33
N TYR A 314 20.61 12.88 0.22
CA TYR A 314 21.11 14.24 0.12
C TYR A 314 22.29 14.39 -0.84
N GLY A 315 22.78 13.30 -1.44
CA GLY A 315 24.03 13.31 -2.19
C GLY A 315 25.27 13.64 -1.35
N ARG A 316 25.12 13.77 -0.02
CA ARG A 316 26.16 14.03 0.97
C ARG A 316 25.87 13.31 2.28
N LEU A 317 26.91 12.98 3.04
CA LEU A 317 26.75 12.40 4.37
C LEU A 317 26.02 13.42 5.27
N PRO A 318 25.01 12.98 6.05
CA PRO A 318 24.36 13.87 7.00
C PRO A 318 25.37 14.32 8.07
N THR A 319 25.22 15.55 8.56
CA THR A 319 26.06 16.06 9.65
C THR A 319 25.74 15.33 10.95
N ASP A 320 26.69 15.30 11.89
CA ASP A 320 26.43 14.70 13.20
C ASP A 320 25.31 15.44 13.96
N GLU A 321 25.08 16.74 13.69
CA GLU A 321 23.91 17.49 14.17
C GLU A 321 22.57 16.97 13.60
N GLU A 322 22.50 16.68 12.29
CA GLU A 322 21.30 16.11 11.65
C GLU A 322 20.99 14.72 12.24
N LEU A 323 22.03 13.91 12.47
CA LEU A 323 21.89 12.61 13.14
C LEU A 323 21.48 12.74 14.61
N THR A 324 21.96 13.76 15.32
CA THR A 324 21.65 14.01 16.74
C THR A 324 20.23 14.53 16.91
N ARG A 325 19.77 15.46 16.05
CA ARG A 325 18.39 15.94 16.03
C ARG A 325 17.42 14.79 15.72
N TYR A 326 17.77 13.96 14.75
CA TYR A 326 17.03 12.75 14.43
C TYR A 326 16.99 11.75 15.61
N ALA A 327 18.08 11.59 16.36
CA ALA A 327 18.08 10.73 17.55
C ALA A 327 17.19 11.30 18.67
N ALA A 328 17.18 12.62 18.87
CA ALA A 328 16.36 13.31 19.87
C ALA A 328 14.85 13.26 19.55
N GLU A 329 14.47 13.26 18.28
CA GLU A 329 13.07 13.16 17.84
C GLU A 329 12.47 11.76 18.01
N GLN A 330 13.29 10.73 18.25
CA GLN A 330 12.83 9.33 18.34
C GLN A 330 12.66 8.82 19.77
N GLY A 331 12.97 9.63 20.80
CA GLY A 331 12.90 9.24 22.20
C GLY A 331 14.08 8.38 22.63
#